data_AF-A0A8X7VYR4-F1
#
_entry.id   AF-A0A8X7VYR4-F1
#
_cell.length_a   1.000
_cell.length_b   1.000
_cell.length_c   1.000
_cell.angle_alpha   90.00
_cell.angle_beta   90.00
_cell.angle_gamma   90.00
#
_symmetry.space_group_name_H-M   'P 1'
#
loop_
_entity.id
_entity.type
_entity.pdbx_description
1 polymer ?
#
loop_
_entity_poly.entity_id
_entity_poly.type
_entity_poly.pdbx_seq_one_letter_code
_entity_poly.pdbx_strand_id
1 'polypeptide(L)'
;MHANEVDLYVNGHDHCLEHISSVESKIQFMTSGGGSKAWKGDVNHLDPQELKFYYDGQGFMSVDISEAELRAVFYDVSGNVLHHWKTYKEALYFAS
;
A
#
# COMPACT_ATOMS: atom_id res chain seq x y z
N MET A 1 3.02 -7.32 -13.85
CA MET A 1 4.36 -6.69 -13.94
C MET A 1 5.39 -7.68 -13.40
N HIS A 2 5.89 -8.60 -14.23
CA HIS A 2 6.67 -9.75 -13.73
C HIS A 2 8.19 -9.63 -13.94
N ALA A 3 8.68 -8.63 -14.68
CA ALA A 3 10.02 -8.67 -15.24
C ALA A 3 11.16 -8.15 -14.32
N ASN A 4 10.87 -7.37 -13.27
CA ASN A 4 11.91 -6.58 -12.59
C ASN A 4 11.87 -6.65 -11.05
N GLU A 5 11.22 -7.65 -10.46
CA GLU A 5 11.19 -7.86 -8.99
C GLU A 5 10.78 -6.61 -8.19
N VAL A 6 9.82 -5.85 -8.70
CA VAL A 6 9.35 -4.61 -8.07
C VAL A 6 8.58 -4.94 -6.79
N ASP A 7 8.97 -4.32 -5.67
CA ASP A 7 8.28 -4.48 -4.38
C ASP A 7 6.98 -3.65 -4.30
N LEU A 8 7.03 -2.38 -4.73
CA LEU A 8 5.93 -1.42 -4.62
C LEU A 8 5.65 -0.70 -5.94
N TYR A 9 4.38 -0.68 -6.31
CA TYR A 9 3.82 0.29 -7.27
C TYR A 9 2.96 1.28 -6.49
N VAL A 10 3.32 2.57 -6.55
CA VAL A 10 2.62 3.64 -5.83
C VAL A 10 1.93 4.57 -6.82
N ASN A 11 0.65 4.86 -6.59
CA ASN A 11 -0.12 5.78 -7.40
C ASN A 11 -1.01 6.72 -6.55
N GLY A 12 -1.80 7.52 -7.25
CA GLY A 12 -2.96 8.24 -6.72
C GLY A 12 -4.13 8.06 -7.68
N HIS A 13 -4.62 9.16 -8.26
CA HIS A 13 -5.79 9.22 -9.17
C HIS A 13 -7.11 8.90 -8.47
N ASP A 14 -7.25 7.70 -7.93
CA ASP A 14 -8.43 7.35 -7.15
C ASP A 14 -8.37 8.08 -5.81
N HIS A 15 -9.45 8.81 -5.49
CA HIS A 15 -9.56 9.66 -4.32
C HIS A 15 -9.81 8.85 -3.04
N CYS A 16 -8.97 7.84 -2.78
CA CYS A 16 -9.02 6.95 -1.62
C CYS A 16 -7.59 6.61 -1.14
N LEU A 17 -7.52 5.79 -0.08
CA LEU A 17 -6.33 5.03 0.26
C LEU A 17 -6.60 3.55 0.03
N GLU A 18 -5.67 2.83 -0.59
CA GLU A 18 -5.87 1.44 -0.95
C GLU A 18 -4.56 0.66 -0.92
N HIS A 19 -4.66 -0.62 -0.57
CA HIS A 19 -3.59 -1.60 -0.70
C HIS A 19 -4.14 -2.90 -1.29
N ILE A 20 -3.61 -3.28 -2.45
CA ILE A 20 -3.91 -4.52 -3.15
C ILE A 20 -2.62 -5.34 -3.28
N SER A 21 -2.69 -6.63 -2.94
CA SER A 21 -1.60 -7.58 -3.18
C SER A 21 -1.90 -8.46 -4.39
N SER A 22 -0.90 -8.73 -5.22
CA SER A 22 -1.02 -9.72 -6.29
C SER A 22 -1.02 -11.15 -5.74
N VAL A 23 -1.87 -12.03 -6.27
CA VAL A 23 -1.77 -13.49 -6.01
C VAL A 23 -0.67 -14.18 -6.82
N GLU A 24 -0.19 -13.53 -7.88
CA GLU A 24 0.77 -14.10 -8.84
C GLU A 24 2.21 -13.58 -8.65
N SER A 25 2.40 -12.49 -7.87
CA SER A 25 3.71 -11.85 -7.70
C SER A 25 3.85 -11.15 -6.35
N LYS A 26 5.09 -10.84 -5.95
CA LYS A 26 5.39 -10.18 -4.66
C LYS A 26 5.06 -8.67 -4.64
N ILE A 27 4.79 -8.06 -5.80
CA ILE A 27 4.50 -6.62 -5.88
C ILE A 27 3.24 -6.27 -5.09
N GLN A 28 3.29 -5.15 -4.36
CA GLN A 28 2.11 -4.53 -3.78
C GLN A 28 1.73 -3.27 -4.55
N PHE A 29 0.44 -3.07 -4.72
CA PHE A 29 -0.14 -1.87 -5.30
C PHE A 29 -0.69 -1.00 -4.18
N MET A 30 -0.23 0.25 -4.10
CA MET A 30 -0.60 1.18 -3.04
C MET A 30 -1.09 2.49 -3.63
N THR A 31 -2.34 2.84 -3.29
CA THR A 31 -2.99 4.08 -3.70
C THR A 31 -2.98 5.06 -2.53
N SER A 32 -2.44 6.26 -2.75
CA SER A 32 -2.48 7.37 -1.79
C SER A 32 -3.08 8.63 -2.46
N GLY A 33 -4.33 8.54 -2.91
CA GLY A 33 -4.98 9.63 -3.66
C GLY A 33 -5.96 10.50 -2.86
N GLY A 34 -6.27 10.16 -1.61
CA GLY A 34 -7.16 10.92 -0.72
C GLY A 34 -6.60 12.23 -0.15
N GLY A 35 -5.58 12.85 -0.74
CA GLY A 35 -4.84 13.96 -0.11
C GLY A 35 -5.57 15.30 0.01
N SER A 36 -6.70 15.50 -0.69
CA SER A 36 -7.48 16.76 -0.61
C SER A 36 -8.98 16.55 -0.71
N LYS A 37 -9.43 15.68 -1.61
CA LYS A 37 -10.81 15.19 -1.67
C LYS A 37 -10.75 13.68 -1.58
N ALA A 38 -11.65 13.12 -0.78
CA ALA A 38 -11.93 11.70 -0.77
C ALA A 38 -13.35 11.51 -1.26
N TRP A 39 -13.54 10.58 -2.19
CA TRP A 39 -14.84 10.24 -2.75
C TRP A 39 -15.04 8.75 -2.65
N LYS A 40 -16.27 8.35 -2.32
CA LYS A 40 -16.68 6.95 -2.37
C LYS A 40 -16.56 6.44 -3.79
N GLY A 41 -15.47 5.72 -4.06
CA GLY A 41 -15.25 5.03 -5.32
C GLY A 41 -16.17 3.81 -5.45
N ASP A 42 -16.28 3.27 -6.65
CA ASP A 42 -16.96 2.00 -6.90
C ASP A 42 -16.08 0.83 -6.43
N VAL A 43 -16.18 0.49 -5.14
CA VAL A 43 -15.46 -0.63 -4.50
C VAL A 43 -16.02 -2.01 -4.89
N ASN A 44 -17.04 -2.06 -5.75
CA ASN A 44 -17.87 -3.24 -6.03
C ASN A 44 -17.20 -4.33 -6.89
N HIS A 45 -15.95 -4.13 -7.32
CA HIS A 45 -15.28 -4.99 -8.31
C HIS A 45 -13.94 -5.60 -7.86
N LEU A 46 -13.55 -5.45 -6.59
CA LEU A 46 -12.26 -5.93 -6.09
C LEU A 46 -12.37 -7.36 -5.54
N ASP A 47 -11.44 -8.25 -5.93
CA ASP A 47 -11.35 -9.60 -5.37
C ASP A 47 -10.99 -9.51 -3.87
N PRO A 48 -11.81 -10.05 -2.96
CA PRO A 48 -11.53 -10.04 -1.52
C PRO A 48 -10.20 -10.72 -1.14
N GLN A 49 -9.66 -11.59 -1.99
CA GLN A 49 -8.36 -12.22 -1.77
C GLN A 49 -7.20 -11.25 -2.01
N GLU A 50 -7.38 -10.26 -2.88
CA GLU A 50 -6.34 -9.30 -3.27
C GLU A 50 -6.42 -8.00 -2.46
N LEU A 51 -7.63 -7.53 -2.15
CA LEU A 51 -7.84 -6.29 -1.40
C LEU A 51 -7.44 -6.46 0.07
N LYS A 52 -6.37 -5.78 0.48
CA LYS A 52 -5.85 -5.83 1.87
C LYS A 52 -6.31 -4.67 2.72
N PHE A 53 -6.54 -3.51 2.11
CA PHE A 53 -7.00 -2.32 2.81
C PHE A 53 -7.67 -1.34 1.83
N TYR A 54 -8.73 -0.70 2.28
CA TYR A 54 -9.44 0.37 1.57
C TYR A 54 -9.96 1.40 2.58
N TYR A 55 -9.79 2.68 2.26
CA TYR A 55 -10.31 3.78 3.06
C TYR A 55 -10.81 4.93 2.18
N ASP A 56 -12.10 5.22 2.31
CA ASP A 56 -12.82 6.31 1.66
C ASP A 56 -12.82 7.56 2.56
N GLY A 57 -11.63 8.13 2.73
CA GLY A 57 -11.43 9.31 3.54
C GLY A 57 -10.13 10.00 3.21
N GLN A 58 -9.98 11.23 3.72
CA GLN A 58 -8.75 11.98 3.52
C GLN A 58 -7.61 11.38 4.33
N GLY A 59 -6.42 11.38 3.74
CA GLY A 59 -5.24 10.84 4.39
C GLY A 59 -4.05 10.77 3.46
N PHE A 60 -3.04 10.04 3.92
CA PHE A 60 -1.76 9.91 3.23
C PHE A 60 -1.03 8.62 3.63
N MET A 61 0.01 8.29 2.89
CA MET A 61 0.91 7.18 3.18
C MET A 61 2.31 7.71 3.48
N SER A 62 2.98 7.15 4.49
CA SER A 62 4.44 7.27 4.67
C SER A 62 5.14 5.99 4.21
N VAL A 63 6.29 6.12 3.55
CA VAL A 63 7.17 5.00 3.22
C VAL A 63 8.51 5.20 3.91
N ASP A 64 8.96 4.17 4.61
CA ASP A 64 10.26 4.09 5.27
C ASP A 64 11.06 2.94 4.65
N ILE A 65 12.30 3.21 4.27
CA ILE A 65 13.19 2.27 3.58
C ILE A 65 14.53 2.28 4.29
N SER A 66 14.93 1.09 4.74
CA SER A 66 16.25 0.83 5.31
C SER A 66 16.96 -0.27 4.51
N GLU A 67 18.14 -0.66 4.95
CA GLU A 67 18.88 -1.76 4.31
C GLU A 67 18.10 -3.09 4.35
N ALA A 68 17.37 -3.34 5.45
CA ALA A 68 16.71 -4.61 5.70
C ALA A 68 15.18 -4.56 5.62
N GLU A 69 14.55 -3.42 5.94
CA GLU A 69 13.08 -3.26 6.00
C GLU A 69 12.59 -2.21 5.00
N LEU A 70 11.50 -2.55 4.31
CA LEU A 70 10.64 -1.63 3.58
C LEU A 70 9.27 -1.62 4.27
N ARG A 71 8.80 -0.43 4.67
CA ARG A 71 7.56 -0.27 5.42
C ARG A 71 6.70 0.85 4.85
N ALA A 72 5.42 0.58 4.69
CA ALA A 72 4.39 1.54 4.34
C ALA A 72 3.35 1.64 5.46
N VAL A 73 2.96 2.87 5.81
CA VAL A 73 1.94 3.15 6.81
C VAL A 73 0.94 4.13 6.25
N PHE A 74 -0.35 3.80 6.33
CA PHE A 74 -1.45 4.65 5.91
C PHE A 74 -2.03 5.38 7.11
N TYR A 75 -2.32 6.66 6.94
CA TYR A 75 -2.90 7.52 7.96
C TYR A 75 -4.16 8.21 7.45
N ASP A 76 -5.08 8.48 8.35
CA ASP A 76 -6.11 9.50 8.09
C ASP A 76 -5.50 10.91 8.13
N VAL A 77 -6.30 11.92 7.78
CA VAL A 77 -5.89 13.32 7.77
C VAL A 77 -5.47 13.86 9.14
N SER A 78 -5.91 13.22 10.23
CA SER A 78 -5.52 13.59 11.60
C SER A 78 -4.20 12.93 12.03
N GLY A 79 -3.62 12.08 11.19
CA GLY A 79 -2.41 11.31 11.49
C GLY A 79 -2.68 10.03 12.29
N ASN A 80 -3.93 9.56 12.39
CA ASN A 80 -4.20 8.26 12.99
C ASN A 80 -3.80 7.17 12.00
N VAL A 81 -3.11 6.14 12.49
CA VAL A 81 -2.76 4.97 11.70
C VAL A 81 -4.02 4.20 11.31
N LEU A 82 -4.14 3.88 10.02
CA LEU A 82 -5.22 3.07 9.46
C LEU A 82 -4.75 1.68 9.03
N HIS A 83 -3.53 1.57 8.50
CA HIS A 83 -3.01 0.32 7.97
C HIS A 83 -1.48 0.28 7.95
N HIS A 84 -0.91 -0.91 8.12
CA HIS A 84 0.52 -1.17 8.06
C HIS A 84 0.83 -2.27 7.06
N TRP A 85 1.88 -2.07 6.28
CA TRP A 85 2.51 -3.13 5.51
C TRP A 85 4.03 -3.03 5.62
N LYS A 86 4.71 -4.18 5.67
CA LYS A 86 6.16 -4.22 5.61
C LYS A 86 6.65 -5.52 4.98
N THR A 87 7.84 -5.46 4.43
CA THR A 87 8.61 -6.61 3.96
C THR A 87 10.08 -6.44 4.32
N TYR A 88 10.84 -7.53 4.23
CA TYR A 88 12.27 -7.54 4.51
C TYR A 88 13.06 -8.09 3.35
N LYS A 89 14.29 -7.60 3.19
CA LYS A 89 15.25 -8.18 2.26
C LYS A 89 15.74 -9.52 2.83
N GLU A 90 15.30 -10.62 2.23
CA GLU A 90 15.54 -11.99 2.72
C GLU A 90 17.03 -12.24 3.05
N ALA A 91 17.96 -11.77 2.20
CA ALA A 91 19.40 -11.98 2.37
C ALA A 91 20.01 -11.40 3.67
N LEU A 92 19.39 -10.37 4.27
CA LEU A 92 19.90 -9.72 5.50
C LEU A 92 19.16 -10.19 6.76
N TYR A 93 17.91 -10.63 6.63
CA TYR A 93 17.12 -11.15 7.75
C TYR A 93 17.66 -12.49 8.28
N PHE A 94 18.25 -13.32 7.42
CA PHE A 94 18.87 -14.59 7.83
C PHE A 94 20.32 -14.46 8.29
N ALA A 95 20.90 -13.25 8.22
CA ALA A 95 22.26 -12.97 8.67
C ALA A 95 22.32 -12.39 10.10
N SER A 96 21.17 -12.25 10.77
CA SER A 96 21.02 -11.71 12.14
C SER A 96 20.51 -12.75 13.13
#